data_AF-A0A2D6MX31-F1
#
_entry.id   AF-A0A2D6MX31-F1
#
_cell.length_a   1.000
_cell.length_b   1.000
_cell.length_c   1.000
_cell.angle_alpha   90.00
_cell.angle_beta   90.00
_cell.angle_gamma   90.00
#
_symmetry.space_group_name_H-M   'P 1'
#
loop_
_entity.id
_entity.type
_entity.pdbx_description
1 polymer ?
#
loop_
_entity_poly.entity_id
_entity_poly.type
_entity_poly.pdbx_seq_one_letter_code
_entity_poly.pdbx_strand_id
1 'polypeptide(L)'
;MTRSSDEALTRARHHLRQATLEGLEAARALLEAALQSTSLRGVIDDSLAATLAHSLEDMIAALRASSAFIVPQDLAAPLLRALDAEIAKWEQRSKTDTEARPVLRTFLGLRELLWEFGLRREDEPKAPGSEDPKAPSEPPGRRRQAEAPRVQRFPIEH
;
A
#
# COMPACT_ATOMS: atom_id res chain seq x y z
N MET A 1 -20.18 23.58 2.97
CA MET A 1 -19.16 23.05 2.03
C MET A 1 -18.81 21.57 2.29
N THR A 2 -19.22 20.96 3.41
CA THR A 2 -18.94 19.56 3.78
C THR A 2 -19.69 18.49 2.96
N ARG A 3 -20.92 18.76 2.50
CA ARG A 3 -21.67 17.79 1.66
C ARG A 3 -20.98 17.47 0.33
N SER A 4 -20.34 18.46 -0.29
CA SER A 4 -19.65 18.28 -1.57
C SER A 4 -18.37 17.44 -1.45
N SER A 5 -17.63 17.58 -0.35
CA SER A 5 -16.45 16.75 -0.07
C SER A 5 -16.83 15.30 0.26
N ASP A 6 -17.90 15.08 1.02
CA ASP A 6 -18.36 13.74 1.38
C ASP A 6 -18.90 12.97 0.16
N GLU A 7 -19.60 13.67 -0.74
CA GLU A 7 -20.05 13.12 -2.02
C GLU A 7 -18.87 12.78 -2.94
N ALA A 8 -17.86 13.66 -3.03
CA ALA A 8 -16.66 13.41 -3.81
C ALA A 8 -15.89 12.19 -3.29
N LEU A 9 -15.74 12.07 -1.96
CA LEU A 9 -15.09 10.95 -1.31
C LEU A 9 -15.85 9.62 -1.54
N THR A 10 -17.18 9.66 -1.48
CA THR A 10 -18.04 8.50 -1.74
C THR A 10 -17.89 8.02 -3.17
N ARG A 11 -17.90 8.94 -4.14
CA ARG A 11 -17.64 8.62 -5.55
C ARG A 11 -16.24 8.04 -5.76
N ALA A 12 -15.22 8.64 -5.17
CA ALA A 12 -13.84 8.16 -5.28
C ALA A 12 -13.70 6.72 -4.75
N ARG A 13 -14.28 6.42 -3.58
CA ARG A 13 -14.30 5.08 -3.00
C ARG A 13 -15.03 4.07 -3.88
N HIS A 14 -16.16 4.47 -4.47
CA HIS A 14 -16.89 3.63 -5.40
C HIS A 14 -16.05 3.28 -6.63
N HIS A 15 -15.40 4.28 -7.26
CA HIS A 15 -14.55 4.04 -8.43
C HIS A 15 -13.33 3.18 -8.11
N LEU A 16 -12.68 3.43 -6.97
CA LEU A 16 -11.55 2.62 -6.53
C LEU A 16 -11.97 1.15 -6.39
N ARG A 17 -13.11 0.91 -5.74
CA ARG A 17 -13.65 -0.45 -5.55
C ARG A 17 -13.95 -1.15 -6.88
N GLN A 18 -14.57 -0.45 -7.83
CA GLN A 18 -14.84 -1.01 -9.15
C GLN A 18 -13.54 -1.35 -9.89
N ALA A 19 -12.55 -0.46 -9.88
CA ALA A 19 -11.25 -0.70 -10.49
C ALA A 19 -10.52 -1.89 -9.85
N THR A 20 -10.58 -2.04 -8.52
CA THR A 20 -10.00 -3.20 -7.83
C THR A 20 -10.70 -4.51 -8.23
N LEU A 21 -12.03 -4.49 -8.32
CA LEU A 21 -12.81 -5.66 -8.74
C LEU A 21 -12.47 -6.08 -10.17
N GLU A 22 -12.41 -5.12 -11.10
CA GLU A 22 -12.00 -5.36 -12.49
C GLU A 22 -10.57 -5.93 -12.57
N GLY A 23 -9.65 -5.40 -11.75
CA GLY A 23 -8.27 -5.90 -11.68
C GLY A 23 -8.18 -7.34 -11.18
N LEU A 24 -8.95 -7.71 -10.15
CA LEU A 24 -8.99 -9.07 -9.63
C LEU A 24 -9.63 -10.06 -10.60
N GLU A 25 -10.69 -9.65 -11.30
CA GLU A 25 -11.31 -10.46 -12.36
C GLU A 25 -10.35 -10.70 -13.53
N ALA A 26 -9.60 -9.67 -13.93
CA ALA A 26 -8.55 -9.81 -14.94
C ALA A 26 -7.44 -10.77 -14.48
N ALA A 27 -6.99 -10.66 -13.23
CA ALA A 27 -5.98 -11.57 -12.67
C ALA A 27 -6.47 -13.03 -12.64
N ARG A 28 -7.74 -13.27 -12.27
CA ARG A 28 -8.36 -14.60 -12.31
C ARG A 28 -8.40 -15.15 -13.73
N ALA A 29 -8.83 -14.33 -14.69
CA ALA A 29 -8.89 -14.73 -16.10
C ALA A 29 -7.50 -15.07 -16.66
N LEU A 30 -6.46 -14.31 -16.29
CA LEU A 30 -5.08 -14.61 -16.67
C LEU A 30 -4.57 -15.91 -16.04
N LEU A 31 -4.87 -16.15 -14.76
CA LEU A 31 -4.52 -17.41 -14.10
C LEU A 31 -5.21 -18.60 -14.78
N GLU A 32 -6.50 -18.49 -15.08
CA GLU A 32 -7.26 -19.52 -15.78
C GLU A 32 -6.69 -19.79 -17.19
N ALA A 33 -6.41 -18.74 -17.95
CA ALA A 33 -5.78 -18.84 -19.27
C ALA A 33 -4.38 -19.46 -19.18
N ALA A 34 -3.59 -19.14 -18.15
CA ALA A 34 -2.31 -19.77 -17.91
C ALA A 34 -2.47 -21.26 -17.62
N LEU A 35 -3.39 -21.66 -16.75
CA LEU A 35 -3.65 -23.07 -16.43
C LEU A 35 -4.14 -23.88 -17.64
N GLN A 36 -4.91 -23.26 -18.53
CA GLN A 36 -5.38 -23.91 -19.77
C GLN A 36 -4.30 -23.99 -20.85
N SER A 37 -3.47 -22.96 -21.00
CA SER A 37 -2.44 -22.88 -22.04
C SER A 37 -1.20 -23.71 -21.73
N THR A 38 -0.95 -23.97 -20.45
CA THR A 38 0.31 -24.56 -20.04
C THR A 38 0.18 -26.08 -19.91
N SER A 39 1.02 -26.82 -20.65
CA SER A 39 1.27 -28.25 -20.41
C SER A 39 1.99 -28.54 -19.07
N LEU A 40 2.18 -27.52 -18.22
CA LEU A 40 2.85 -27.55 -16.92
C LEU A 40 1.97 -28.10 -15.77
N ARG A 41 1.02 -29.01 -16.07
CA ARG A 41 0.30 -29.81 -15.04
C ARG A 41 1.22 -30.53 -14.03
N GLY A 42 2.52 -30.57 -14.28
CA GLY A 42 3.51 -31.16 -13.37
C GLY A 42 4.47 -30.18 -12.67
N VAL A 43 4.41 -28.87 -12.91
CA VAL A 43 5.40 -27.90 -12.36
C VAL A 43 4.78 -26.94 -11.34
N ILE A 44 3.52 -26.56 -11.53
CA ILE A 44 2.73 -25.94 -10.48
C ILE A 44 1.95 -27.09 -9.86
N ASP A 45 2.18 -27.36 -8.58
CA ASP A 45 1.37 -28.34 -7.86
C ASP A 45 -0.10 -27.88 -7.96
N ASP A 46 -0.99 -28.76 -8.43
CA ASP A 46 -2.42 -28.44 -8.67
C ASP A 46 -3.05 -27.79 -7.41
N SER A 47 -2.50 -28.11 -6.24
CA SER A 47 -2.84 -27.54 -4.94
C SER A 47 -2.60 -26.02 -4.83
N LEU A 48 -1.48 -25.50 -5.34
CA LEU A 48 -1.12 -24.09 -5.22
C LEU A 48 -1.94 -23.22 -6.17
N ALA A 49 -2.12 -23.68 -7.40
CA ALA A 49 -2.97 -23.01 -8.39
C ALA A 49 -4.42 -22.93 -7.91
N ALA A 50 -4.96 -24.03 -7.36
CA ALA A 50 -6.30 -24.05 -6.79
C ALA A 50 -6.42 -23.10 -5.59
N THR A 51 -5.41 -23.06 -4.71
CA THR A 51 -5.39 -22.14 -3.56
C THR A 51 -5.41 -20.68 -4.00
N LEU A 52 -4.61 -20.31 -5.01
CA LEU A 52 -4.59 -18.96 -5.58
C LEU A 52 -5.91 -18.59 -6.25
N ALA A 53 -6.53 -19.52 -6.98
CA ALA A 53 -7.83 -19.30 -7.60
C ALA A 53 -8.93 -19.07 -6.54
N HIS A 54 -8.98 -19.91 -5.50
CA HIS A 54 -9.94 -19.78 -4.41
C HIS A 54 -9.77 -18.45 -3.67
N SER A 55 -8.51 -18.08 -3.38
CA SER A 55 -8.16 -16.80 -2.78
C SER A 55 -8.68 -15.59 -3.58
N LEU A 56 -8.50 -15.61 -4.91
CA LEU A 56 -9.00 -14.55 -5.78
C LEU A 56 -10.53 -14.49 -5.78
N GLU A 57 -11.21 -15.64 -5.79
CA GLU A 57 -12.67 -15.72 -5.71
C GLU A 57 -13.20 -15.15 -4.39
N ASP A 58 -12.59 -15.51 -3.26
CA ASP A 58 -12.95 -14.99 -1.94
C ASP A 58 -12.79 -13.47 -1.86
N MET A 59 -11.69 -12.94 -2.40
CA MET A 59 -11.44 -11.50 -2.46
C MET A 59 -12.47 -10.77 -3.33
N ILE A 60 -12.81 -11.32 -4.50
CA ILE A 60 -13.86 -10.77 -5.38
C ILE A 60 -15.22 -10.82 -4.69
N ALA A 61 -15.56 -11.93 -4.04
CA ALA A 61 -16.82 -12.09 -3.31
C ALA A 61 -16.94 -11.07 -2.17
N ALA A 62 -15.89 -10.89 -1.37
CA ALA A 62 -15.83 -9.90 -0.30
C ALA A 62 -15.95 -8.47 -0.84
N LEU A 63 -15.26 -8.15 -1.94
CA LEU A 63 -15.38 -6.85 -2.60
C LEU A 63 -16.75 -6.62 -3.23
N ARG A 64 -17.48 -7.64 -3.65
CA ARG A 64 -18.87 -7.49 -4.13
C ARG A 64 -19.86 -7.31 -3.00
N ALA A 65 -19.65 -8.00 -1.87
CA ALA A 65 -20.52 -7.96 -0.69
C ALA A 65 -20.49 -6.62 0.08
N SER A 66 -19.65 -5.66 -0.32
CA SER A 66 -19.48 -4.36 0.36
C SER A 66 -18.90 -4.46 1.77
N SER A 67 -18.32 -5.61 2.13
CA SER A 67 -17.42 -5.71 3.28
C SER A 67 -16.16 -4.90 3.03
N ALA A 68 -15.54 -4.39 4.11
CA ALA A 68 -14.19 -3.86 4.04
C ALA A 68 -13.30 -4.91 3.34
N PHE A 69 -12.52 -4.47 2.35
CA PHE A 69 -11.55 -5.34 1.71
C PHE A 69 -10.46 -5.65 2.73
N ILE A 70 -10.49 -6.87 3.25
CA ILE A 70 -9.48 -7.38 4.16
C ILE A 70 -8.77 -8.49 3.39
N VAL A 71 -7.50 -8.26 3.07
CA VAL A 71 -6.66 -9.31 2.49
C VAL A 71 -6.47 -10.39 3.56
N PRO A 72 -6.78 -11.67 3.28
CA PRO A 72 -6.66 -12.71 4.28
C PRO A 72 -5.21 -12.82 4.77
N GLN A 73 -5.01 -12.92 6.09
CA GLN A 73 -3.66 -12.94 6.66
C GLN A 73 -2.80 -14.10 6.15
N ASP A 74 -3.44 -15.24 5.84
CA ASP A 74 -2.76 -16.42 5.30
C ASP A 74 -2.16 -16.17 3.92
N LEU A 75 -2.66 -15.18 3.17
CA LEU A 75 -2.11 -14.71 1.91
C LEU A 75 -1.18 -13.52 2.09
N ALA A 76 -1.41 -12.70 3.11
CA ALA A 76 -0.60 -11.53 3.42
C ALA A 76 0.87 -11.90 3.59
N ALA A 77 1.18 -12.86 4.48
CA ALA A 77 2.57 -13.20 4.78
C ALA A 77 3.33 -13.83 3.59
N PRO A 78 2.77 -14.80 2.83
CA PRO A 78 3.38 -15.28 1.59
C PRO A 78 3.54 -14.20 0.52
N LEU A 79 2.53 -13.34 0.33
CA LEU A 79 2.56 -12.27 -0.67
C LEU A 79 3.67 -11.25 -0.35
N LEU A 80 3.75 -10.79 0.90
CA LEU A 80 4.79 -9.87 1.34
C LEU A 80 6.18 -10.48 1.21
N ARG A 81 6.35 -11.77 1.54
CA ARG A 81 7.63 -12.49 1.34
C ARG A 81 8.03 -12.57 -0.13
N ALA A 82 7.09 -12.91 -1.01
CA ALA A 82 7.35 -12.98 -2.44
C ALA A 82 7.71 -11.60 -3.02
N LEU A 83 7.00 -10.55 -2.57
CA LEU A 83 7.27 -9.17 -2.96
C LEU A 83 8.66 -8.71 -2.52
N ASP A 84 9.06 -8.99 -1.27
CA ASP A 84 10.39 -8.67 -0.77
C ASP A 84 11.50 -9.39 -1.54
N ALA A 85 11.28 -10.66 -1.89
CA ALA A 85 12.23 -11.44 -2.68
C ALA A 85 12.43 -10.84 -4.08
N GLU A 86 11.35 -10.42 -4.74
CA GLU A 86 11.45 -9.72 -6.03
C GLU A 86 12.09 -8.34 -5.88
N ILE A 87 11.76 -7.56 -4.84
CA ILE A 87 12.43 -6.27 -4.57
C ILE A 87 13.94 -6.48 -4.42
N ALA A 88 14.39 -7.40 -3.58
CA ALA A 88 15.82 -7.66 -3.36
C ALA A 88 16.55 -8.07 -4.65
N LYS A 89 15.91 -8.92 -5.47
CA LYS A 89 16.41 -9.34 -6.78
C LYS A 89 16.54 -8.15 -7.73
N TRP A 90 15.52 -7.30 -7.83
CA TRP A 90 15.51 -6.15 -8.74
C TRP A 90 16.41 -5.01 -8.24
N GLU A 91 16.58 -4.84 -6.92
CA GLU A 91 17.57 -3.95 -6.33
C GLU A 91 18.98 -4.33 -6.77
N GLN A 92 19.34 -5.60 -6.62
CA GLN A 92 20.67 -6.08 -7.02
C GLN A 92 20.90 -5.89 -8.53
N ARG A 93 19.89 -6.18 -9.35
CA ARG A 93 19.98 -6.02 -10.82
C ARG A 93 20.06 -4.54 -11.24
N SER A 94 19.34 -3.65 -10.55
CA SER A 94 19.30 -2.21 -10.88
C SER A 94 20.62 -1.46 -10.70
N LYS A 95 21.58 -2.07 -9.98
CA LYS A 95 22.95 -1.54 -9.81
C LYS A 95 23.71 -1.51 -11.14
N THR A 96 23.44 -2.46 -12.02
CA THR A 96 24.16 -2.64 -13.30
C THR A 96 23.26 -2.48 -14.52
N ASP A 97 21.95 -2.65 -14.38
CA ASP A 97 20.96 -2.61 -15.44
C ASP A 97 20.02 -1.41 -15.24
N THR A 98 20.15 -0.38 -16.08
CA THR A 98 19.34 0.84 -15.98
C THR A 98 17.85 0.59 -16.23
N GLU A 99 17.53 -0.41 -17.07
CA GLU A 99 16.16 -0.82 -17.42
C GLU A 99 15.47 -1.58 -16.28
N ALA A 100 16.22 -2.05 -15.28
CA ALA A 100 15.67 -2.66 -14.08
C ALA A 100 15.11 -1.64 -13.07
N ARG A 101 15.47 -0.35 -13.18
CA ARG A 101 15.04 0.69 -12.23
C ARG A 101 13.54 0.99 -12.26
N PRO A 102 12.88 1.10 -13.43
CA PRO A 102 11.42 1.22 -13.50
C PRO A 102 10.72 0.02 -12.85
N VAL A 103 11.21 -1.20 -13.10
CA VAL A 103 10.65 -2.44 -12.54
C VAL A 103 10.73 -2.44 -11.01
N LEU A 104 11.90 -2.07 -10.47
CA LEU A 104 12.07 -1.90 -9.02
C LEU A 104 11.10 -0.88 -8.44
N ARG A 105 10.92 0.29 -9.09
CA ARG A 105 9.97 1.31 -8.63
C ARG A 105 8.53 0.79 -8.61
N THR A 106 8.14 -0.04 -9.58
CA THR A 106 6.83 -0.66 -9.60
C THR A 106 6.63 -1.58 -8.39
N PHE A 107 7.60 -2.44 -8.07
CA PHE A 107 7.50 -3.32 -6.90
C PHE A 107 7.48 -2.55 -5.59
N LEU A 108 8.29 -1.48 -5.47
CA LEU A 108 8.23 -0.59 -4.31
C LEU A 108 6.87 0.09 -4.19
N GLY A 109 6.33 0.64 -5.28
CA GLY A 109 5.00 1.26 -5.28
C GLY A 109 3.87 0.28 -4.93
N LEU A 110 3.97 -0.97 -5.39
CA LEU A 110 3.04 -2.04 -5.01
C LEU A 110 3.10 -2.33 -3.50
N ARG A 111 4.29 -2.34 -2.90
CA ARG A 111 4.45 -2.50 -1.46
C ARG A 111 3.78 -1.37 -0.68
N GLU A 112 3.99 -0.11 -1.10
CA GLU A 112 3.34 1.04 -0.47
C GLU A 112 1.82 0.94 -0.54
N LEU A 113 1.26 0.53 -1.69
CA LEU A 113 -0.16 0.30 -1.83
C LEU A 113 -0.66 -0.78 -0.85
N LEU A 114 0.05 -1.91 -0.74
CA LEU A 114 -0.32 -2.97 0.20
C LEU A 114 -0.29 -2.48 1.66
N TRP A 115 0.65 -1.61 2.01
CA TRP A 115 0.68 -0.99 3.34
C TRP A 115 -0.53 -0.10 3.61
N GLU A 116 -0.99 0.69 2.63
CA GLU A 116 -2.23 1.47 2.74
C GLU A 116 -3.48 0.57 2.93
N PHE A 117 -3.41 -0.69 2.47
CA PHE A 117 -4.43 -1.71 2.72
C PHE A 117 -4.23 -2.48 4.04
N GLY A 118 -3.32 -2.03 4.91
CA GLY A 118 -3.11 -2.60 6.24
C GLY A 118 -2.22 -3.84 6.27
N LEU A 119 -1.56 -4.19 5.17
CA LEU A 119 -0.61 -5.32 5.08
C LEU A 119 0.80 -4.92 5.49
N ARG A 120 0.93 -4.12 6.57
CA ARG A 120 2.23 -3.87 7.16
C ARG A 120 2.70 -5.11 7.91
N ARG A 121 3.99 -5.44 7.80
CA ARG A 121 4.61 -6.40 8.69
C ARG A 121 4.66 -5.83 10.11
N GLU A 122 4.26 -6.61 11.10
CA GLU A 122 4.40 -6.23 12.51
C GLU A 122 5.88 -6.08 12.93
N ASP A 123 6.79 -6.73 12.21
CA ASP A 123 8.25 -6.70 12.46
C ASP A 123 9.00 -5.52 11.84
N GLU A 124 8.30 -4.62 11.13
CA GLU A 124 8.97 -3.44 10.58
C GLU A 124 9.32 -2.49 11.75
N PRO A 125 10.61 -2.18 12.00
CA PRO A 125 10.99 -1.38 13.15
C PRO A 125 10.31 -0.02 13.04
N LYS A 126 9.36 0.21 13.95
CA LYS A 126 8.73 1.51 14.17
C LYS A 126 9.87 2.52 14.32
N ALA A 127 9.99 3.45 13.37
CA ALA A 127 11.02 4.48 13.41
C ALA A 127 11.05 5.09 14.83
N PRO A 128 12.18 5.01 15.56
CA PRO A 128 12.27 5.62 16.87
C PRO A 128 12.44 7.12 16.64
N GLY A 129 11.40 7.91 16.90
CA GLY A 129 11.52 9.36 16.69
C GLY A 129 10.22 10.13 16.59
N SER A 130 9.26 9.86 17.48
CA SER A 130 8.34 10.90 17.94
C SER A 130 8.23 10.79 19.46
N GLU A 131 9.38 10.61 20.11
CA GLU A 131 9.51 11.03 21.49
C GLU A 131 9.57 12.55 21.47
N ASP A 132 8.55 13.18 22.05
CA ASP A 132 8.63 14.56 22.50
C ASP A 132 9.99 14.77 23.16
N PRO A 133 10.79 15.77 22.76
CA PRO A 133 11.96 16.12 23.52
C PRO A 133 11.45 16.64 24.87
N LYS A 134 11.53 15.79 25.91
CA LYS A 134 11.59 16.20 27.30
C LYS A 134 12.74 17.19 27.39
N ALA A 135 12.39 18.47 27.36
CA ALA A 135 13.33 19.55 27.55
C ALA A 135 14.05 19.36 28.91
N PRO A 136 15.38 19.49 28.96
CA PRO A 136 16.13 19.43 30.20
C PRO A 136 15.66 20.54 31.15
N SER A 137 15.52 20.21 32.43
CA SER A 137 15.26 21.18 33.49
C SER A 137 16.45 22.13 33.63
N GLU A 138 16.28 23.40 33.22
CA GLU A 138 17.26 24.46 33.51
C GLU A 138 16.96 25.20 34.83
N PRO A 139 17.99 25.72 35.53
CA PRO A 139 17.88 26.31 36.87
C PRO A 139 17.39 27.77 36.87
N PRO A 140 17.08 28.36 38.04
CA PRO A 140 16.31 29.59 38.13
C PRO A 140 17.17 30.83 37.91
N GLY A 141 16.72 31.72 37.02
CA GLY A 141 17.00 33.15 37.12
C GLY A 141 17.43 33.85 35.83
N ARG A 142 16.50 34.59 35.21
CA ARG A 142 16.53 36.07 35.09
C ARG A 142 15.38 36.55 34.18
N ARG A 143 14.91 37.75 34.48
CA ARG A 143 13.69 38.44 34.03
C ARG A 143 13.74 38.99 32.59
N ARG A 144 12.53 39.09 31.99
CA ARG A 144 12.04 40.04 30.94
C ARG A 144 12.63 39.79 29.53
N GLN A 145 11.88 39.76 28.43
CA GLN A 145 10.84 40.71 27.96
C GLN A 145 9.81 40.02 27.03
N ALA A 146 8.62 40.62 26.97
CA ALA A 146 7.51 40.23 26.09
C ALA A 146 7.71 40.75 24.66
N GLU A 147 7.35 39.95 23.65
CA GLU A 147 7.05 40.45 22.30
C GLU A 147 6.00 39.59 21.59
N ALA A 148 5.02 40.27 21.00
CA ALA A 148 3.76 39.78 20.46
C ALA A 148 3.88 39.12 19.05
N PRO A 149 2.90 38.32 18.60
CA PRO A 149 2.97 37.62 17.32
C PRO A 149 2.79 38.57 16.13
N ARG A 150 3.78 38.61 15.22
CA ARG A 150 3.68 39.31 13.93
C ARG A 150 2.87 38.48 12.93
N VAL A 151 1.63 38.91 12.69
CA VAL A 151 0.83 38.50 11.52
C VAL A 151 1.16 39.45 10.37
N GLN A 152 1.67 38.93 9.25
CA GLN A 152 1.88 39.69 8.02
C GLN A 152 0.75 39.35 7.04
N ARG A 153 0.00 40.36 6.58
CA ARG A 153 -1.01 40.23 5.52
C ARG A 153 -0.51 40.99 4.28
N PHE A 154 -0.65 40.37 3.12
CA PHE A 154 -0.32 40.95 1.82
C PHE A 154 -1.58 41.55 1.16
N PRO A 155 -1.47 42.67 0.45
CA PRO A 155 -2.56 43.21 -0.37
C PRO A 155 -2.74 42.39 -1.65
N ILE A 156 -4.00 42.15 -2.02
CA ILE A 156 -4.40 41.65 -3.34
C ILE A 156 -4.90 42.87 -4.11
N GLU A 157 -4.24 43.21 -5.22
CA GLU A 157 -4.69 44.26 -6.14
C GLU A 157 -5.83 43.72 -7.03
N HIS A 158 -6.79 44.60 -7.32
CA HIS A 158 -7.97 44.37 -8.16
C HIS A 158 -7.74 44.81 -9.61
#